data_AF-A0A2R4FLM8-F1
#
_entry.id   AF-A0A2R4FLM8-F1
#
_cell.length_a   1.000
_cell.length_b   1.000
_cell.length_c   1.000
_cell.angle_alpha   90.00
_cell.angle_beta   90.00
_cell.angle_gamma   90.00
#
_symmetry.space_group_name_H-M   'P 1'
#
loop_
_entity.id
_entity.type
_entity.pdbx_description
1 polymer ?
#
loop_
_entity_poly.entity_id
_entity_poly.type
_entity_poly.pdbx_seq_one_letter_code
_entity_poly.pdbx_strand_id
1 'polypeptide(L)'
;MTDIHAAEAAVARAAKAAGVEIRELADVAGFAEVRRLYDGIWGPDPRNPLVTTKLLRALSKSGGYVAGAYDGDELVGACVGFSGAPAGAELHSHIAGVCAAALGRRVGYALKLHQRAWVLARGGSAVEWTFDPLVARNAYFNVVKLAATAVEYLPDFYGEMDDEINAGDATDRLLIRWELRDPRVATACEGRHRAGDARAERAGGAVVGLGRTADGAPAPGTLDGDTVLVAVPPDIAALRSAAPDLARRWRTALREALVPLLAGGARVTGFDRAGWYIVGRNAG
;
A
#
# COMPACT_ATOMS: atom_id res chain seq x y z
N MET A 1 14.70 8.21 21.55
CA MET A 1 14.67 9.60 21.02
C MET A 1 15.32 9.72 19.64
N THR A 2 16.42 9.03 19.33
CA THR A 2 17.11 9.12 18.03
C THR A 2 16.22 8.77 16.82
N ASP A 3 15.42 7.70 16.90
CA ASP A 3 14.57 7.26 15.79
C ASP A 3 13.46 8.26 15.42
N ILE A 4 12.95 8.99 16.42
CA ILE A 4 11.87 9.99 16.22
C ILE A 4 12.42 11.19 15.46
N HIS A 5 13.55 11.76 15.91
CA HIS A 5 14.19 12.88 15.22
C HIS A 5 14.59 12.52 13.78
N ALA A 6 15.08 11.29 13.56
CA ALA A 6 15.38 10.81 12.22
C ALA A 6 14.11 10.70 11.35
N ALA A 7 12.99 10.23 11.93
CA ALA A 7 11.71 10.17 11.26
C ALA A 7 11.20 11.57 10.88
N GLU A 8 11.21 12.52 11.81
CA GLU A 8 10.79 13.90 11.58
C GLU A 8 11.65 14.60 10.51
N ALA A 9 12.97 14.39 10.54
CA ALA A 9 13.85 14.90 9.49
C ALA A 9 13.53 14.29 8.11
N ALA A 10 13.15 13.02 8.06
CA ALA A 10 12.72 12.37 6.82
C ALA A 10 11.39 12.93 6.31
N VAL A 11 10.44 13.23 7.20
CA VAL A 11 9.19 13.92 6.88
C VAL A 11 9.49 15.28 6.25
N ALA A 12 10.30 16.11 6.91
CA ALA A 12 10.63 17.45 6.43
C ALA A 12 11.26 17.43 5.02
N ARG A 13 12.19 16.48 4.76
CA ARG A 13 12.78 16.30 3.44
C ARG A 13 11.76 15.86 2.39
N ALA A 14 10.91 14.88 2.71
CA ALA A 14 9.93 14.36 1.76
C ALA A 14 8.81 15.36 1.45
N ALA A 15 8.30 16.06 2.47
CA ALA A 15 7.31 17.12 2.33
C ALA A 15 7.85 18.27 1.46
N LYS A 16 9.08 18.74 1.75
CA LYS A 16 9.76 19.75 0.92
C LYS A 16 9.95 19.29 -0.53
N ALA A 17 10.40 18.05 -0.75
CA ALA A 17 10.60 17.52 -2.09
C ALA A 17 9.28 17.35 -2.89
N ALA A 18 8.18 17.09 -2.19
CA ALA A 18 6.84 17.00 -2.78
C ALA A 18 6.17 18.37 -2.96
N GLY A 19 6.73 19.43 -2.36
CA GLY A 19 6.15 20.77 -2.33
C GLY A 19 4.83 20.81 -1.57
N VAL A 20 4.76 20.14 -0.42
CA VAL A 20 3.55 20.10 0.41
C VAL A 20 3.88 20.34 1.88
N GLU A 21 2.91 20.85 2.63
CA GLU A 21 2.89 20.83 4.09
C GLU A 21 2.00 19.67 4.56
N ILE A 22 2.45 18.89 5.54
CA ILE A 22 1.63 17.83 6.13
C ILE A 22 1.24 18.24 7.54
N ARG A 23 -0.07 18.21 7.82
CA ARG A 23 -0.63 18.59 9.13
C ARG A 23 -1.68 17.59 9.60
N GLU A 24 -1.72 17.36 10.90
CA GLU A 24 -2.83 16.65 11.55
C GLU A 24 -4.11 17.49 11.46
N LEU A 25 -5.24 16.84 11.22
CA LEU A 25 -6.55 17.49 11.13
C LEU A 25 -7.39 17.13 12.37
N ALA A 26 -7.97 18.15 12.99
CA ALA A 26 -8.76 18.00 14.21
C ALA A 26 -10.15 18.63 14.14
N ASP A 27 -10.47 19.39 13.09
CA ASP A 27 -11.73 20.13 12.98
C ASP A 27 -12.64 19.63 11.85
N VAL A 28 -13.90 20.06 11.91
CA VAL A 28 -14.96 19.65 10.99
C VAL A 28 -14.69 20.12 9.55
N ALA A 29 -14.05 21.27 9.37
CA ALA A 29 -13.75 21.81 8.04
C ALA A 29 -12.73 20.95 7.31
N GLY A 30 -11.61 20.61 7.97
CA GLY A 30 -10.59 19.72 7.42
C GLY A 30 -11.13 18.32 7.15
N PHE A 31 -12.01 17.78 8.00
CA PHE A 31 -12.65 16.48 7.73
C PHE A 31 -13.62 16.52 6.54
N ALA A 32 -14.29 17.65 6.29
CA ALA A 32 -15.11 17.83 5.10
C ALA A 32 -14.26 17.91 3.83
N GLU A 33 -13.06 18.52 3.89
CA GLU A 33 -12.09 18.50 2.79
C GLU A 33 -11.58 17.09 2.50
N VAL A 34 -11.21 16.32 3.53
CA VAL A 34 -10.76 14.91 3.36
C VAL A 34 -11.85 14.07 2.68
N ARG A 35 -13.11 14.23 3.09
CA ARG A 35 -14.23 13.54 2.43
C ARG A 35 -14.31 13.90 0.95
N ARG A 36 -14.31 15.21 0.61
CA ARG A 36 -14.37 15.66 -0.79
C ARG A 36 -13.20 15.15 -1.63
N LEU A 37 -12.00 15.15 -1.05
CA LEU A 37 -10.82 14.59 -1.69
C LEU A 37 -11.01 13.10 -2.02
N TYR A 38 -11.46 12.29 -1.06
CA TYR A 38 -11.68 10.86 -1.28
C TYR A 38 -12.82 10.59 -2.26
N ASP A 39 -13.92 11.34 -2.17
CA ASP A 39 -15.02 11.25 -3.13
C ASP A 39 -14.50 11.49 -4.57
N GLY A 40 -13.61 12.47 -4.77
CA GLY A 40 -13.00 12.77 -6.06
C GLY A 40 -11.93 11.77 -6.54
N ILE A 41 -11.41 10.90 -5.68
CA ILE A 41 -10.41 9.88 -6.05
C ILE A 41 -11.07 8.55 -6.41
N TRP A 42 -12.08 8.14 -5.65
CA TRP A 42 -12.69 6.81 -5.77
C TRP A 42 -14.09 6.79 -6.37
N GLY A 43 -14.78 7.94 -6.43
CA GLY A 43 -16.16 8.02 -6.91
C GLY A 43 -17.12 7.02 -6.23
N PRO A 44 -17.14 6.89 -4.89
CA PRO A 44 -17.98 5.90 -4.22
C PRO A 44 -19.47 6.21 -4.39
N ASP A 45 -20.34 5.19 -4.27
CA ASP A 45 -21.79 5.41 -4.11
C ASP A 45 -22.03 6.42 -2.96
N PRO A 46 -22.77 7.53 -3.19
CA PRO A 46 -23.09 8.51 -2.15
C PRO A 46 -23.77 7.93 -0.91
N ARG A 47 -24.44 6.78 -1.02
CA ARG A 47 -25.09 6.05 0.08
C ARG A 47 -24.09 5.25 0.92
N ASN A 48 -22.91 4.96 0.37
CA ASN A 48 -21.84 4.20 1.02
C ASN A 48 -20.48 4.94 0.89
N PRO A 49 -20.33 6.12 1.52
CA PRO A 49 -19.10 6.89 1.44
C PRO A 49 -17.95 6.18 2.15
N LEU A 50 -16.73 6.32 1.63
CA LEU A 50 -15.52 5.72 2.20
C LEU A 50 -15.29 6.14 3.66
N VAL A 51 -15.55 7.42 3.97
CA VAL A 51 -15.53 7.98 5.32
C VAL A 51 -16.55 9.11 5.43
N THR A 52 -17.05 9.35 6.65
CA THR A 52 -17.90 10.50 6.95
C THR A 52 -17.18 11.50 7.84
N THR A 53 -17.56 12.78 7.76
CA THR A 53 -17.04 13.83 8.66
C THR A 53 -17.25 13.49 10.13
N LYS A 54 -18.38 12.87 10.49
CA LYS A 54 -18.68 12.44 11.86
C LYS A 54 -17.75 11.32 12.31
N LEU A 55 -17.47 10.34 11.43
CA LEU A 55 -16.53 9.26 11.70
C LEU A 55 -15.11 9.80 11.91
N LEU A 56 -14.63 10.66 11.00
CA LEU A 56 -13.30 11.28 11.11
C LEU A 56 -13.16 12.09 12.40
N ARG A 57 -14.20 12.83 12.79
CA ARG A 57 -14.23 13.56 14.07
C ARG A 57 -14.12 12.63 15.27
N ALA A 58 -14.90 11.55 15.29
CA ALA A 58 -14.85 10.57 16.39
C ALA A 58 -13.48 9.89 16.45
N LEU A 59 -12.94 9.48 15.31
CA LEU A 59 -11.65 8.81 15.19
C LEU A 59 -10.49 9.71 15.67
N SER A 60 -10.42 10.95 15.19
CA SER A 60 -9.43 11.94 15.63
C SER A 60 -9.53 12.18 17.16
N LYS A 61 -10.75 12.34 17.69
CA LYS A 61 -10.97 12.55 19.13
C LYS A 61 -10.56 11.36 19.99
N SER A 62 -10.69 10.14 19.47
CA SER A 62 -10.32 8.89 20.15
C SER A 62 -8.83 8.53 19.99
N GLY A 63 -8.00 9.44 19.46
CA GLY A 63 -6.56 9.21 19.31
C GLY A 63 -6.18 8.45 18.04
N GLY A 64 -7.03 8.47 17.02
CA GLY A 64 -6.68 8.03 15.67
C GLY A 64 -5.87 9.07 14.90
N TYR A 65 -5.28 8.63 13.80
CA TYR A 65 -4.49 9.44 12.88
C TYR A 65 -5.38 9.98 11.77
N VAL A 66 -5.44 11.31 11.62
CA VAL A 66 -6.01 11.98 10.45
C VAL A 66 -5.07 13.10 10.05
N ALA A 67 -4.47 13.01 8.87
CA ALA A 67 -3.58 14.04 8.35
C ALA A 67 -3.87 14.35 6.88
N GLY A 68 -3.61 15.60 6.51
CA GLY A 68 -3.70 16.12 5.15
C GLY A 68 -2.35 16.63 4.67
N ALA A 69 -2.08 16.46 3.37
CA ALA A 69 -0.99 17.09 2.65
C ALA A 69 -1.55 18.25 1.81
N TYR A 70 -1.01 19.44 2.04
CA TYR A 70 -1.49 20.70 1.46
C TYR A 70 -0.46 21.30 0.51
N ASP A 71 -0.91 21.74 -0.65
CA ASP A 71 -0.17 22.61 -1.57
C ASP A 71 -0.75 24.02 -1.45
N GLY A 72 -0.08 24.88 -0.68
CA GLY A 72 -0.69 26.12 -0.19
C GLY A 72 -1.92 25.81 0.67
N ASP A 73 -3.09 26.29 0.26
CA ASP A 73 -4.36 26.04 0.94
C ASP A 73 -5.12 24.82 0.38
N GLU A 74 -4.63 24.19 -0.69
CA GLU A 74 -5.32 23.08 -1.36
C GLU A 74 -4.93 21.72 -0.75
N LEU A 75 -5.91 20.98 -0.25
CA LEU A 75 -5.71 19.60 0.19
C LEU A 75 -5.53 18.65 -1.01
N VAL A 76 -4.30 18.20 -1.24
CA VAL A 76 -3.94 17.33 -2.38
C VAL A 76 -3.76 15.86 -2.01
N GLY A 77 -3.72 15.54 -0.72
CA GLY A 77 -3.64 14.16 -0.24
C GLY A 77 -4.07 14.04 1.21
N ALA A 78 -4.53 12.87 1.62
CA ALA A 78 -4.88 12.60 3.01
C ALA A 78 -4.55 11.16 3.39
N CYS A 79 -4.36 10.94 4.69
CA CYS A 79 -4.15 9.61 5.26
C CYS A 79 -4.87 9.51 6.62
N VAL A 80 -5.62 8.43 6.79
CA VAL A 80 -6.44 8.14 7.96
C VAL A 80 -6.06 6.77 8.50
N GLY A 81 -5.95 6.64 9.82
CA GLY A 81 -5.72 5.38 10.50
C GLY A 81 -6.25 5.38 11.93
N PHE A 82 -6.54 4.21 12.46
CA PHE A 82 -7.02 4.05 13.84
C PHE A 82 -6.08 3.14 14.61
N SER A 83 -5.88 3.48 15.89
CA SER A 83 -4.98 2.74 16.78
C SER A 83 -5.56 1.35 17.06
N GLY A 84 -4.72 0.32 16.94
CA GLY A 84 -5.04 -1.05 17.33
C GLY A 84 -5.00 -1.23 18.86
N ALA A 85 -5.53 -2.36 19.34
CA ALA A 85 -5.39 -2.77 20.73
C ALA A 85 -4.11 -3.64 20.91
N PRO A 86 -3.34 -3.49 22.01
CA PRO A 86 -3.50 -2.46 23.04
C PRO A 86 -3.19 -1.06 22.49
N ALA A 87 -3.94 -0.07 22.96
CA ALA A 87 -3.92 1.29 22.42
C ALA A 87 -2.49 1.84 22.34
N GLY A 88 -2.10 2.27 21.13
CA GLY A 88 -0.81 2.92 20.89
C GLY A 88 0.34 1.98 20.53
N ALA A 89 0.18 0.65 20.61
CA ALA A 89 1.22 -0.28 20.16
C ALA A 89 1.36 -0.28 18.63
N GLU A 90 0.23 -0.25 17.93
CA GLU A 90 0.15 -0.42 16.47
C GLU A 90 -0.95 0.47 15.88
N LEU A 91 -0.78 0.84 14.61
CA LEU A 91 -1.76 1.64 13.86
C LEU A 91 -2.28 0.84 12.66
N HIS A 92 -3.59 0.72 12.52
CA HIS A 92 -4.18 0.32 11.25
C HIS A 92 -4.30 1.56 10.34
N SER A 93 -3.59 1.58 9.21
CA SER A 93 -3.69 2.64 8.21
C SER A 93 -4.86 2.36 7.27
N HIS A 94 -6.03 2.88 7.62
CA HIS A 94 -7.29 2.61 6.93
C HIS A 94 -7.33 3.05 5.46
N ILE A 95 -7.02 4.31 5.19
CA ILE A 95 -7.11 4.86 3.83
C ILE A 95 -6.06 5.96 3.62
N ALA A 96 -5.44 5.95 2.45
CA ALA A 96 -4.51 6.97 2.02
C ALA A 96 -4.74 7.26 0.53
N GLY A 97 -4.94 8.54 0.20
CA GLY A 97 -5.26 8.98 -1.15
C GLY A 97 -4.52 10.26 -1.51
N VAL A 98 -4.18 10.38 -2.80
CA VAL A 98 -3.57 11.58 -3.38
C VAL A 98 -4.35 11.89 -4.66
N CYS A 99 -4.74 13.14 -4.86
CA CYS A 99 -5.48 13.54 -6.06
C CYS A 99 -4.62 13.40 -7.33
N ALA A 100 -5.28 13.29 -8.48
CA ALA A 100 -4.61 13.11 -9.76
C ALA A 100 -3.59 14.22 -10.07
N ALA A 101 -3.93 15.48 -9.73
CA ALA A 101 -3.07 16.65 -9.95
C ALA A 101 -1.74 16.60 -9.19
N ALA A 102 -1.67 15.83 -8.10
CA ALA A 102 -0.47 15.68 -7.29
C ALA A 102 0.27 14.34 -7.51
N LEU A 103 -0.14 13.53 -8.49
CA LEU A 103 0.57 12.30 -8.86
C LEU A 103 2.00 12.62 -9.35
N GLY A 104 2.91 11.68 -9.14
CA GLY A 104 4.33 11.84 -9.50
C GLY A 104 5.16 12.69 -8.54
N ARG A 105 4.55 13.56 -7.72
CA ARG A 105 5.23 14.40 -6.71
C ARG A 105 5.63 13.66 -5.43
N ARG A 106 5.32 12.37 -5.32
CA ARG A 106 5.58 11.52 -4.13
C ARG A 106 4.88 11.99 -2.84
N VAL A 107 3.74 12.68 -2.95
CA VAL A 107 2.92 13.11 -1.80
C VAL A 107 2.55 11.94 -0.88
N GLY A 108 2.14 10.79 -1.45
CA GLY A 108 1.80 9.60 -0.68
C GLY A 108 2.97 9.04 0.15
N TYR A 109 4.21 9.18 -0.36
CA TYR A 109 5.40 8.82 0.40
C TYR A 109 5.61 9.76 1.59
N ALA A 110 5.47 11.07 1.39
CA ALA A 110 5.57 12.06 2.47
C ALA A 110 4.50 11.83 3.55
N LEU A 111 3.24 11.55 3.16
CA LEU A 111 2.16 11.18 4.08
C LEU A 111 2.51 9.93 4.91
N LYS A 112 3.05 8.89 4.29
CA LYS A 112 3.46 7.68 5.02
C LYS A 112 4.63 7.92 5.96
N LEU A 113 5.61 8.74 5.58
CA LEU A 113 6.68 9.12 6.50
C LEU A 113 6.14 9.91 7.70
N HIS A 114 5.17 10.80 7.48
CA HIS A 114 4.50 11.50 8.57
C HIS A 114 3.76 10.52 9.48
N GLN A 115 3.03 9.54 8.90
CA GLN A 115 2.38 8.48 9.67
C GLN A 115 3.38 7.69 10.52
N ARG A 116 4.56 7.35 9.99
CA ARG A 116 5.64 6.71 10.75
C ARG A 116 6.13 7.57 11.92
N ALA A 117 6.45 8.84 11.69
CA ALA A 117 6.89 9.75 12.74
C ALA A 117 5.82 9.89 13.84
N TRP A 118 4.56 10.02 13.44
CA TRP A 118 3.41 10.14 14.33
C TRP A 118 3.24 8.93 15.26
N VAL A 119 3.38 7.71 14.72
CA VAL A 119 3.26 6.47 15.50
C VAL A 119 4.45 6.31 16.44
N LEU A 120 5.68 6.53 15.96
CA LEU A 120 6.89 6.43 16.78
C LEU A 120 6.88 7.42 17.96
N ALA A 121 6.40 8.64 17.75
CA ALA A 121 6.27 9.66 18.79
C ALA A 121 5.31 9.25 19.92
N ARG A 122 4.37 8.32 19.64
CA ARG A 122 3.39 7.79 20.59
C ARG A 122 3.77 6.43 21.17
N GLY A 123 5.00 5.98 20.93
CA GLY A 123 5.53 4.73 21.45
C GLY A 123 5.17 3.49 20.62
N GLY A 124 4.44 3.64 19.51
CA GLY A 124 4.10 2.52 18.64
C GLY A 124 5.30 2.00 17.83
N SER A 125 5.19 0.76 17.36
CA SER A 125 6.26 0.08 16.64
C SER A 125 5.88 -0.36 15.23
N ALA A 126 4.59 -0.50 14.91
CA ALA A 126 4.14 -1.01 13.63
C ALA A 126 2.91 -0.27 13.06
N VAL A 127 2.79 -0.31 11.73
CA VAL A 127 1.60 0.11 11.00
C VAL A 127 1.16 -1.01 10.07
N GLU A 128 -0.12 -1.34 10.04
CA GLU A 128 -0.68 -2.39 9.19
C GLU A 128 -1.75 -1.85 8.26
N TRP A 129 -1.79 -2.36 7.03
CA TRP A 129 -2.87 -2.08 6.09
C TRP A 129 -2.91 -3.13 5.00
N THR A 130 -4.03 -3.17 4.29
CA THR A 130 -4.21 -4.00 3.10
C THR A 130 -4.04 -3.19 1.83
N PHE A 131 -3.66 -3.85 0.74
CA PHE A 131 -3.75 -3.27 -0.60
C PHE A 131 -4.12 -4.35 -1.62
N ASP A 132 -4.60 -3.95 -2.80
CA ASP A 132 -4.81 -4.89 -3.91
C ASP A 132 -3.47 -5.40 -4.48
N PRO A 133 -3.15 -6.71 -4.38
CA PRO A 133 -1.88 -7.23 -4.85
C PRO A 133 -1.72 -7.20 -6.39
N LEU A 134 -2.78 -7.01 -7.18
CA LEU A 134 -2.66 -6.82 -8.62
C LEU A 134 -2.22 -5.40 -9.01
N VAL A 135 -2.35 -4.42 -8.10
CA VAL A 135 -1.98 -3.03 -8.38
C VAL A 135 -0.46 -2.87 -8.23
N ALA A 136 0.27 -3.05 -9.34
CA ALA A 136 1.74 -3.08 -9.36
C ALA A 136 2.40 -1.83 -8.73
N ARG A 137 1.82 -0.64 -8.92
CA ARG A 137 2.31 0.59 -8.29
C ARG A 137 2.24 0.55 -6.77
N ASN A 138 1.19 -0.07 -6.21
CA ASN A 138 1.01 -0.22 -4.77
C ASN A 138 1.96 -1.29 -4.24
N ALA A 139 2.13 -2.40 -4.97
CA ALA A 139 3.13 -3.41 -4.63
C ALA A 139 4.55 -2.82 -4.55
N TYR A 140 4.96 -2.07 -5.58
CA TYR A 140 6.26 -1.39 -5.59
C TYR A 140 6.38 -0.36 -4.45
N PHE A 141 5.33 0.44 -4.21
CA PHE A 141 5.34 1.41 -3.12
C PHE A 141 5.48 0.74 -1.75
N ASN A 142 4.66 -0.27 -1.46
CA ASN A 142 4.65 -0.96 -0.18
C ASN A 142 5.94 -1.76 0.08
N VAL A 143 6.34 -2.60 -0.89
CA VAL A 143 7.48 -3.52 -0.71
C VAL A 143 8.82 -2.80 -0.89
N VAL A 144 8.95 -1.91 -1.88
CA VAL A 144 10.25 -1.30 -2.21
C VAL A 144 10.43 0.07 -1.56
N LYS A 145 9.42 0.95 -1.65
CA LYS A 145 9.57 2.33 -1.16
C LYS A 145 9.44 2.43 0.36
N LEU A 146 8.66 1.56 0.98
CA LEU A 146 8.46 1.54 2.42
C LEU A 146 9.19 0.39 3.11
N ALA A 147 9.60 -0.66 2.38
CA ALA A 147 10.12 -1.89 2.96
C ALA A 147 9.15 -2.55 3.94
N ALA A 148 7.84 -2.46 3.65
CA ALA A 148 6.82 -3.18 4.41
C ALA A 148 6.80 -4.67 4.00
N THR A 149 6.48 -5.52 4.98
CA THR A 149 6.48 -6.98 4.81
C THR A 149 5.06 -7.45 4.51
N ALA A 150 4.90 -8.32 3.50
CA ALA A 150 3.65 -9.03 3.28
C ALA A 150 3.46 -10.11 4.36
N VAL A 151 2.32 -10.05 5.04
CA VAL A 151 1.98 -10.92 6.17
C VAL A 151 1.01 -12.01 5.74
N GLU A 152 -0.07 -11.62 5.06
CA GLU A 152 -1.17 -12.52 4.77
C GLU A 152 -1.89 -12.12 3.47
N TYR A 153 -2.32 -13.12 2.70
CA TYR A 153 -3.20 -12.93 1.56
C TYR A 153 -4.64 -13.22 2.00
N LEU A 154 -5.52 -12.24 1.82
CA LEU A 154 -6.91 -12.23 2.27
C LEU A 154 -7.84 -12.27 1.06
N PRO A 155 -8.41 -13.44 0.70
CA PRO A 155 -9.33 -13.55 -0.41
C PRO A 155 -10.64 -12.79 -0.16
N ASP A 156 -11.10 -12.05 -1.16
CA ASP A 156 -12.39 -11.34 -1.19
C ASP A 156 -12.72 -10.56 0.10
N PHE A 157 -11.73 -9.85 0.63
CA PHE A 157 -11.73 -9.34 1.99
C PHE A 157 -12.83 -8.32 2.29
N TYR A 158 -13.25 -7.54 1.30
CA TYR A 158 -14.29 -6.53 1.44
C TYR A 158 -15.63 -6.91 0.78
N GLY A 159 -15.72 -8.09 0.13
CA GLY A 159 -16.87 -8.48 -0.68
C GLY A 159 -17.08 -7.56 -1.88
N GLU A 160 -18.34 -7.34 -2.28
CA GLU A 160 -18.69 -6.42 -3.37
C GLU A 160 -18.38 -4.96 -2.99
N MET A 161 -17.69 -4.25 -3.89
CA MET A 161 -17.34 -2.83 -3.75
C MET A 161 -17.90 -2.03 -4.93
N ASP A 162 -18.80 -1.09 -4.65
CA ASP A 162 -19.41 -0.19 -5.64
C ASP A 162 -18.62 1.13 -5.76
N ASP A 163 -17.33 1.02 -6.11
CA ASP A 163 -16.48 2.17 -6.42
C ASP A 163 -15.83 2.03 -7.80
N GLU A 164 -15.42 3.16 -8.40
CA GLU A 164 -14.93 3.21 -9.79
C GLU A 164 -13.64 2.40 -10.01
N ILE A 165 -12.94 2.01 -8.94
CA ILE A 165 -11.61 1.37 -9.00
C ILE A 165 -11.71 -0.16 -8.81
N ASN A 166 -12.64 -0.64 -8.00
CA ASN A 166 -12.73 -2.03 -7.55
C ASN A 166 -13.99 -2.76 -8.06
N ALA A 167 -14.98 -2.06 -8.61
CA ALA A 167 -16.24 -2.69 -9.03
C ALA A 167 -16.04 -3.86 -10.01
N GLY A 168 -16.82 -4.93 -9.79
CA GLY A 168 -16.90 -6.10 -10.68
C GLY A 168 -15.76 -7.12 -10.57
N ASP A 169 -14.90 -7.02 -9.54
CA ASP A 169 -13.81 -7.96 -9.26
C ASP A 169 -13.81 -8.36 -7.77
N ALA A 170 -13.26 -9.53 -7.46
CA ALA A 170 -13.10 -9.96 -6.06
C ALA A 170 -12.07 -9.07 -5.35
N THR A 171 -12.32 -8.78 -4.07
CA THR A 171 -11.55 -7.79 -3.32
C THR A 171 -10.38 -8.40 -2.56
N ASP A 172 -9.57 -9.21 -3.25
CA ASP A 172 -8.40 -9.80 -2.63
C ASP A 172 -7.45 -8.71 -2.14
N ARG A 173 -6.93 -8.92 -0.94
CA ARG A 173 -6.03 -8.00 -0.26
C ARG A 173 -4.77 -8.72 0.19
N LEU A 174 -3.64 -8.04 0.05
CA LEU A 174 -2.41 -8.44 0.73
C LEU A 174 -2.26 -7.55 1.96
N LEU A 175 -2.38 -8.16 3.14
CA LEU A 175 -2.06 -7.52 4.41
C LEU A 175 -0.55 -7.33 4.48
N ILE A 176 -0.14 -6.10 4.75
CA ILE A 176 1.25 -5.78 5.01
C ILE A 176 1.41 -5.14 6.38
N ARG A 177 2.60 -5.38 6.94
CA ARG A 177 3.05 -4.84 8.21
C ARG A 177 4.32 -4.05 8.01
N TRP A 178 4.33 -2.84 8.53
CA TRP A 178 5.44 -1.90 8.43
C TRP A 178 6.08 -1.72 9.80
N GLU A 179 7.15 -2.48 10.03
CA GLU A 179 7.91 -2.46 11.28
C GLU A 179 8.79 -1.20 11.34
N LEU A 180 8.33 -0.18 12.05
CA LEU A 180 8.85 1.19 11.92
C LEU A 180 10.29 1.37 12.38
N ARG A 181 10.78 0.44 13.21
CA ARG A 181 12.14 0.40 13.76
C ARG A 181 13.06 -0.59 13.04
N ASP A 182 12.56 -1.35 12.06
CA ASP A 182 13.41 -2.23 11.25
C ASP A 182 14.45 -1.37 10.49
N PRO A 183 15.74 -1.72 10.54
CA PRO A 183 16.80 -0.98 9.81
C PRO A 183 16.54 -0.84 8.30
N ARG A 184 15.86 -1.82 7.68
CA ARG A 184 15.47 -1.78 6.26
C ARG A 184 14.43 -0.70 6.03
N VAL A 185 13.44 -0.58 6.92
CA VAL A 185 12.41 0.46 6.90
C VAL A 185 13.05 1.84 7.10
N ALA A 186 13.92 2.00 8.09
CA ALA A 186 14.63 3.26 8.32
C ALA A 186 15.43 3.70 7.08
N THR A 187 16.16 2.77 6.48
CA THR A 187 16.93 3.02 5.23
C THR A 187 16.01 3.42 4.06
N ALA A 188 14.88 2.72 3.89
CA ALA A 188 13.89 3.03 2.87
C ALA A 188 13.26 4.42 3.08
N CYS A 189 13.01 4.83 4.33
CA CYS A 189 12.50 6.15 4.70
C CYS A 189 13.49 7.29 4.47
N GLU A 190 14.77 6.99 4.35
CA GLU A 190 15.81 7.94 3.94
C GLU A 190 15.93 8.05 2.41
N GLY A 191 15.04 7.39 1.66
CA GLY A 191 15.01 7.40 0.21
C GLY A 191 15.96 6.36 -0.42
N ARG A 192 16.71 5.59 0.39
CA ARG A 192 17.57 4.51 -0.08
C ARG A 192 16.77 3.21 -0.15
N HIS A 193 16.38 2.82 -1.36
CA HIS A 193 15.57 1.63 -1.61
C HIS A 193 16.25 0.78 -2.67
N ARG A 194 16.14 -0.54 -2.53
CA ARG A 194 16.60 -1.51 -3.53
C ARG A 194 15.39 -2.19 -4.12
N ALA A 195 15.14 -1.94 -5.40
CA ALA A 195 14.13 -2.71 -6.11
C ALA A 195 14.62 -4.15 -6.28
N GLY A 196 13.68 -5.09 -6.32
CA GLY A 196 13.99 -6.43 -6.78
C GLY A 196 14.41 -6.41 -8.25
N ASP A 197 15.17 -7.41 -8.67
CA ASP A 197 15.53 -7.62 -10.07
C ASP A 197 15.14 -9.05 -10.47
N ALA A 198 13.92 -9.21 -10.98
CA ALA A 198 13.39 -10.51 -11.37
C ALA A 198 14.24 -11.20 -12.45
N ARG A 199 14.95 -10.44 -13.30
CA ARG A 199 15.84 -11.01 -14.31
C ARG A 199 17.10 -11.59 -13.67
N ALA A 200 17.69 -10.88 -12.71
CA ALA A 200 18.83 -11.38 -11.95
C ALA A 200 18.46 -12.61 -11.13
N GLU A 201 17.31 -12.60 -10.45
CA GLU A 201 16.79 -13.77 -9.71
C GLU A 201 16.58 -14.96 -10.64
N ARG A 202 16.00 -14.73 -11.84
CA ARG A 202 15.81 -15.79 -12.83
C ARG A 202 17.13 -16.37 -13.34
N ALA A 203 18.14 -15.53 -13.55
CA ALA A 203 19.49 -15.98 -13.90
C ALA A 203 20.17 -16.76 -12.75
N GLY A 204 19.81 -16.45 -11.50
CA GLY A 204 20.22 -17.15 -10.29
C GLY A 204 19.44 -18.44 -9.98
N GLY A 205 18.50 -18.85 -10.84
CA GLY A 205 17.75 -20.10 -10.69
C GLY A 205 16.34 -19.95 -10.13
N ALA A 206 15.84 -18.73 -9.88
CA ALA A 206 14.46 -18.53 -9.46
C ALA A 206 13.48 -19.11 -10.49
N VAL A 207 12.43 -19.78 -10.02
CA VAL A 207 11.37 -20.34 -10.89
C VAL A 207 10.28 -19.31 -11.16
N VAL A 208 9.54 -19.48 -12.26
CA VAL A 208 8.36 -18.65 -12.55
C VAL A 208 7.14 -19.41 -12.05
N GLY A 209 6.51 -18.88 -11.00
CA GLY A 209 5.26 -19.41 -10.45
C GLY A 209 4.03 -18.89 -11.16
N LEU A 210 4.09 -17.63 -11.58
CA LEU A 210 3.06 -17.01 -12.42
C LEU A 210 3.73 -16.04 -13.39
N GLY A 211 3.59 -16.28 -14.69
CA GLY A 211 4.11 -15.46 -15.77
C GLY A 211 3.03 -14.70 -16.53
N ARG A 212 3.44 -14.11 -17.65
CA ARG A 212 2.57 -13.43 -18.62
C ARG A 212 2.72 -14.13 -19.97
N THR A 213 1.63 -14.44 -20.63
CA THR A 213 1.64 -14.86 -22.03
C THR A 213 1.92 -13.67 -22.96
N ALA A 214 2.13 -13.92 -24.25
CA ALA A 214 2.34 -12.87 -25.25
C ALA A 214 1.13 -11.93 -25.41
N ASP A 215 -0.08 -12.44 -25.20
CA ASP A 215 -1.35 -11.69 -25.20
C ASP A 215 -1.68 -11.06 -23.83
N GLY A 216 -0.78 -11.16 -22.84
CA GLY A 216 -0.93 -10.50 -21.54
C GLY A 216 -1.84 -11.23 -20.53
N ALA A 217 -2.21 -12.47 -20.82
CA ALA A 217 -2.93 -13.35 -19.89
C ALA A 217 -1.99 -13.92 -18.80
N PRO A 218 -2.52 -14.28 -17.61
CA PRO A 218 -1.73 -14.98 -16.61
C PRO A 218 -1.31 -16.36 -17.14
N ALA A 219 -0.04 -16.72 -16.94
CA ALA A 219 0.51 -18.02 -17.33
C ALA A 219 1.01 -18.77 -16.07
N PRO A 220 0.24 -19.71 -15.51
CA PRO A 220 0.69 -20.50 -14.37
C PRO A 220 1.99 -21.25 -14.68
N GLY A 221 2.90 -21.32 -13.70
CA GLY A 221 4.16 -22.04 -13.79
C GLY A 221 4.36 -22.98 -12.60
N THR A 222 5.60 -23.11 -12.13
CA THR A 222 5.92 -23.95 -10.97
C THR A 222 6.20 -23.11 -9.73
N LEU A 223 5.60 -23.51 -8.60
CA LEU A 223 5.87 -22.92 -7.29
C LEU A 223 7.01 -23.65 -6.56
N ASP A 224 7.58 -24.69 -7.17
CA ASP A 224 8.66 -25.50 -6.61
C ASP A 224 10.03 -24.89 -6.93
N GLY A 225 10.54 -24.12 -5.98
CA GLY A 225 11.86 -23.48 -6.03
C GLY A 225 12.10 -22.62 -4.80
N ASP A 226 13.37 -22.38 -4.48
CA ASP A 226 13.76 -21.57 -3.32
C ASP A 226 13.30 -20.11 -3.45
N THR A 227 13.32 -19.60 -4.69
CA THR A 227 12.80 -18.29 -5.07
C THR A 227 11.80 -18.45 -6.21
N VAL A 228 10.63 -17.86 -6.05
CA VAL A 228 9.51 -17.91 -7.00
C VAL A 228 9.16 -16.50 -7.46
N LEU A 229 9.13 -16.31 -8.78
CA LEU A 229 8.71 -15.06 -9.42
C LEU A 229 7.22 -15.13 -9.76
N VAL A 230 6.47 -14.12 -9.34
CA VAL A 230 5.02 -14.03 -9.53
C VAL A 230 4.67 -12.68 -10.19
N ALA A 231 4.29 -12.73 -11.46
CA ALA A 231 3.89 -11.55 -12.23
C ALA A 231 2.52 -11.01 -11.80
N VAL A 232 2.32 -9.72 -12.02
CA VAL A 232 1.01 -9.04 -12.04
C VAL A 232 0.80 -8.36 -13.39
N PRO A 233 -0.42 -7.99 -13.81
CA PRO A 233 -0.58 -7.22 -15.04
C PRO A 233 0.05 -5.82 -14.90
N PRO A 234 0.47 -5.18 -16.02
CA PRO A 234 1.03 -3.83 -15.98
C PRO A 234 0.06 -2.78 -15.41
N ASP A 235 -1.24 -2.91 -15.74
CA ASP A 235 -2.30 -2.02 -15.28
C ASP A 235 -3.61 -2.80 -15.07
N ILE A 236 -3.87 -3.25 -13.84
CA ILE A 236 -5.11 -3.93 -13.51
C ILE A 236 -6.33 -3.01 -13.60
N ALA A 237 -6.19 -1.71 -13.36
CA ALA A 237 -7.31 -0.78 -13.39
C ALA A 237 -7.83 -0.63 -14.83
N ALA A 238 -6.92 -0.47 -15.80
CA ALA A 238 -7.28 -0.47 -17.21
C ALA A 238 -7.90 -1.81 -17.65
N LEU A 239 -7.36 -2.94 -17.18
CA LEU A 239 -7.90 -4.26 -17.50
C LEU A 239 -9.32 -4.49 -16.97
N ARG A 240 -9.67 -3.99 -15.78
CA ARG A 240 -11.04 -4.11 -15.24
C ARG A 240 -12.07 -3.47 -16.14
N SER A 241 -11.74 -2.34 -16.74
CA SER A 241 -12.63 -1.64 -17.67
C SER A 241 -12.64 -2.28 -19.06
N ALA A 242 -11.46 -2.56 -19.62
CA ALA A 242 -11.34 -2.99 -21.01
C ALA A 242 -11.59 -4.49 -21.24
N ALA A 243 -11.25 -5.34 -20.26
CA ALA A 243 -11.36 -6.79 -20.36
C ALA A 243 -11.62 -7.43 -18.98
N PRO A 244 -12.84 -7.27 -18.42
CA PRO A 244 -13.20 -7.75 -17.07
C PRO A 244 -12.90 -9.23 -16.84
N ASP A 245 -13.15 -10.08 -17.84
CA ASP A 245 -12.90 -11.52 -17.76
C ASP A 245 -11.41 -11.83 -17.60
N LEU A 246 -10.54 -11.08 -18.29
CA LEU A 246 -9.10 -11.20 -18.15
C LEU A 246 -8.62 -10.70 -16.78
N ALA A 247 -9.21 -9.62 -16.25
CA ALA A 247 -8.93 -9.16 -14.88
C ALA A 247 -9.28 -10.23 -13.84
N ARG A 248 -10.44 -10.89 -13.97
CA ARG A 248 -10.83 -12.00 -13.07
C ARG A 248 -9.90 -13.21 -13.18
N ARG A 249 -9.44 -13.57 -14.39
CA ARG A 249 -8.42 -14.63 -14.53
C ARG A 249 -7.12 -14.27 -13.82
N TRP A 250 -6.67 -13.01 -13.93
CA TRP A 250 -5.50 -12.52 -13.20
C TRP A 250 -5.68 -12.60 -11.68
N ARG A 251 -6.86 -12.23 -11.16
CA ARG A 251 -7.20 -12.35 -9.74
C ARG A 251 -7.09 -13.78 -9.24
N THR A 252 -7.73 -14.72 -9.92
CA THR A 252 -7.68 -16.14 -9.55
C THR A 252 -6.27 -16.70 -9.61
N ALA A 253 -5.54 -16.46 -10.71
CA ALA A 253 -4.19 -16.98 -10.88
C ALA A 253 -3.19 -16.40 -9.86
N LEU A 254 -3.31 -15.12 -9.51
CA LEU A 254 -2.47 -14.51 -8.48
C LEU A 254 -2.76 -15.11 -7.09
N ARG A 255 -4.03 -15.31 -6.76
CA ARG A 255 -4.46 -15.98 -5.52
C ARG A 255 -3.87 -17.39 -5.43
N GLU A 256 -4.01 -18.18 -6.48
CA GLU A 256 -3.49 -19.54 -6.58
C GLU A 256 -1.95 -19.61 -6.47
N ALA A 257 -1.24 -18.56 -6.86
CA ALA A 257 0.21 -18.48 -6.70
C ALA A 257 0.62 -18.03 -5.29
N LEU A 258 0.08 -16.93 -4.77
CA LEU A 258 0.55 -16.31 -3.53
C LEU A 258 0.06 -16.98 -2.25
N VAL A 259 -1.20 -17.45 -2.22
CA VAL A 259 -1.78 -18.09 -1.03
C VAL A 259 -0.95 -19.29 -0.55
N PRO A 260 -0.67 -20.32 -1.39
CA PRO A 260 0.11 -21.47 -0.94
C PRO A 260 1.56 -21.12 -0.59
N LEU A 261 2.17 -20.15 -1.30
CA LEU A 261 3.54 -19.70 -0.98
C LEU A 261 3.61 -19.09 0.42
N LEU A 262 2.71 -18.15 0.75
CA LEU A 262 2.71 -17.48 2.05
C LEU A 262 2.30 -18.43 3.18
N ALA A 263 1.30 -19.28 2.95
CA ALA A 263 0.90 -20.32 3.90
C ALA A 263 2.01 -21.35 4.15
N GLY A 264 2.83 -21.63 3.14
CA GLY A 264 4.02 -22.48 3.24
C GLY A 264 5.24 -21.82 3.91
N GLY A 265 5.10 -20.61 4.45
CA GLY A 265 6.17 -19.89 5.14
C GLY A 265 7.07 -19.05 4.23
N ALA A 266 6.83 -19.01 2.93
CA ALA A 266 7.55 -18.12 2.04
C ALA A 266 7.24 -16.64 2.34
N ARG A 267 8.13 -15.75 1.92
CA ARG A 267 8.01 -14.30 2.15
C ARG A 267 8.23 -13.54 0.86
N VAL A 268 7.45 -12.48 0.65
CA VAL A 268 7.76 -11.49 -0.39
C VAL A 268 9.05 -10.76 0.03
N THR A 269 10.13 -11.00 -0.71
CA THR A 269 11.46 -10.42 -0.44
C THR A 269 11.76 -9.21 -1.30
N GLY A 270 11.00 -9.01 -2.37
CA GLY A 270 11.16 -7.87 -3.26
C GLY A 270 10.02 -7.72 -4.25
N PHE A 271 10.04 -6.59 -4.93
CA PHE A 271 9.20 -6.32 -6.09
C PHE A 271 10.03 -5.64 -7.17
N ASP A 272 9.96 -6.18 -8.38
CA ASP A 272 10.63 -5.63 -9.57
C ASP A 272 9.73 -4.62 -10.29
N ARG A 273 10.35 -3.63 -10.94
CA ARG A 273 9.63 -2.56 -11.65
C ARG A 273 8.82 -3.05 -12.84
N ALA A 274 9.19 -4.19 -13.44
CA ALA A 274 8.41 -4.80 -14.50
C ALA A 274 7.23 -5.63 -13.97
N GLY A 275 6.87 -5.49 -12.69
CA GLY A 275 5.65 -6.03 -12.10
C GLY A 275 5.78 -7.49 -11.63
N TRP A 276 6.88 -7.82 -10.95
CA TRP A 276 7.10 -9.15 -10.41
C TRP A 276 7.29 -9.09 -8.91
N TYR A 277 6.50 -9.86 -8.16
CA TYR A 277 6.85 -10.24 -6.82
C TYR A 277 7.99 -11.25 -6.85
N ILE A 278 8.95 -11.08 -5.94
CA ILE A 278 9.99 -12.05 -5.64
C ILE A 278 9.64 -12.67 -4.30
N VAL A 279 9.43 -13.99 -4.29
CA VAL A 279 8.98 -14.73 -3.11
C VAL A 279 10.03 -15.78 -2.75
N GLY A 280 10.66 -15.63 -1.59
CA GLY A 280 11.70 -16.54 -1.10
C GLY A 280 11.21 -17.44 0.02
N ARG A 281 11.59 -18.73 0.01
CA ARG A 281 11.24 -19.70 1.07
C ARG A 281 12.20 -19.70 2.27
N ASN A 282 13.45 -19.26 2.06
CA ASN A 282 14.52 -19.28 3.08
C ASN A 282 14.96 -17.86 3.52
N ALA A 283 14.08 -16.86 3.39
CA ALA A 283 14.38 -15.50 3.80
C ALA A 283 14.21 -15.34 5.32
N GLY A 284 15.20 -15.84 6.07
CA GLY A 284 15.44 -15.50 7.47
C GLY A 284 16.11 -14.14 7.63
#